data_AF-A0A6A7VWZ0-F1
#
_entry.id   AF-A0A6A7VWZ0-F1
#
_cell.length_a   1.000
_cell.length_b   1.000
_cell.length_c   1.000
_cell.angle_alpha   90.00
_cell.angle_beta   90.00
_cell.angle_gamma   90.00
#
_symmetry.space_group_name_H-M   'P 1'
#
loop_
_entity.id
_entity.type
_entity.pdbx_description
1 polymer ?
#
loop_
_entity_poly.entity_id
_entity_poly.type
_entity_poly.pdbx_seq_one_letter_code
_entity_poly.pdbx_strand_id
1 'polypeptide(L)'
;MEELGIIISNTLTDMPIGFDTEHAHVNIYPTTLGMMYLTSQLVDSLELDKELLQADPFLEALRVANTKRETCCRLIAYHSLNTKNEILDSKCVSRQTELIFKECSNEDIATLLIIILKANSYQTIAKETGMEEEAKRMAKVNAAKKSENSFIFGGKTIWGTLIDAACERYGWTFDYVVWGISYNNLNLMLKDKITSIYLSDEERKKAHIPAAGEEVIDGNNKEAVMKAVIESETEI
;
A
#
# COMPACT_ATOMS: atom_id res chain seq x y z
N MET A 1 -12.03 13.41 -3.43
CA MET A 1 -11.02 12.85 -4.37
C MET A 1 -9.64 13.47 -4.16
N GLU A 2 -9.52 14.81 -4.07
CA GLU A 2 -8.24 15.49 -3.82
C GLU A 2 -7.60 15.07 -2.47
N GLU A 3 -8.39 15.00 -1.40
CA GLU A 3 -7.94 14.57 -0.07
C GLU A 3 -7.46 13.10 -0.05
N LEU A 4 -8.18 12.19 -0.73
CA LEU A 4 -7.76 10.78 -0.85
C LEU A 4 -6.45 10.64 -1.62
N GLY A 5 -6.24 11.44 -2.67
CA GLY A 5 -4.99 11.46 -3.43
C GLY A 5 -3.80 11.85 -2.56
N ILE A 6 -3.95 12.84 -1.69
CA ILE A 6 -2.91 13.26 -0.72
C ILE A 6 -2.63 12.14 0.28
N ILE A 7 -3.67 11.52 0.85
CA ILE A 7 -3.51 10.41 1.79
C ILE A 7 -2.75 9.25 1.14
N ILE A 8 -3.11 8.89 -0.10
CA ILE A 8 -2.43 7.84 -0.86
C ILE A 8 -0.97 8.21 -1.13
N SER A 9 -0.71 9.43 -1.58
CA SER A 9 0.65 9.91 -1.85
C SER A 9 1.52 9.83 -0.60
N ASN A 10 1.07 10.39 0.52
CA ASN A 10 1.82 10.39 1.78
C ASN A 10 2.08 8.98 2.30
N THR A 11 1.10 8.07 2.12
CA THR A 11 1.24 6.66 2.52
C THR A 11 2.22 5.91 1.61
N LEU A 12 2.28 6.22 0.31
CA LEU A 12 3.21 5.58 -0.61
C LEU A 12 4.67 5.98 -0.38
N THR A 13 4.87 7.26 -0.05
CA THR A 13 6.21 7.83 0.09
C THR A 13 6.71 7.79 1.53
N ASP A 14 5.94 7.22 2.46
CA ASP A 14 6.19 7.28 3.90
C ASP A 14 6.55 8.71 4.38
N MET A 15 5.83 9.72 3.88
CA MET A 15 6.16 11.13 4.14
C MET A 15 5.92 11.46 5.62
N PRO A 16 6.92 11.98 6.36
CA PRO A 16 6.71 12.44 7.72
C PRO A 16 5.86 13.70 7.77
N ILE A 17 5.14 13.87 8.86
CA ILE A 17 4.40 15.09 9.18
C ILE A 17 5.33 16.00 9.99
N GLY A 18 5.72 17.13 9.42
CA GLY A 18 6.48 18.16 10.13
C GLY A 18 5.56 19.02 11.00
N PHE A 19 6.01 19.33 12.22
CA PHE A 19 5.30 20.17 13.18
C PHE A 19 6.27 21.19 13.78
N ASP A 20 5.95 22.47 13.59
CA ASP A 20 6.69 23.57 14.20
C ASP A 20 6.09 23.89 15.57
N THR A 21 6.91 23.79 16.61
CA THR A 21 6.63 24.33 17.95
C THR A 21 7.26 25.72 18.06
N GLU A 22 6.99 26.45 19.15
CA GLU A 22 7.64 27.74 19.40
C GLU A 22 9.18 27.65 19.48
N HIS A 23 9.74 26.49 19.82
CA HIS A 23 11.17 26.33 20.13
C HIS A 23 11.89 25.28 19.26
N ALA A 24 11.17 24.41 18.58
CA ALA A 24 11.72 23.29 17.82
C ALA A 24 10.83 22.85 16.65
N HIS A 25 11.43 22.18 15.66
CA HIS A 25 10.71 21.47 14.62
C HIS A 25 10.75 19.96 14.90
N VAL A 26 9.59 19.30 14.91
CA VAL A 26 9.44 17.87 15.16
C VAL A 26 8.86 17.21 13.93
N ASN A 27 9.54 16.19 13.41
CA ASN A 27 8.99 15.32 12.38
C ASN A 27 8.35 14.10 13.02
N ILE A 28 7.15 13.73 12.58
CA ILE A 28 6.44 12.52 12.98
C ILE A 28 6.40 11.57 11.78
N TYR A 29 7.14 10.47 11.89
CA TYR A 29 7.26 9.44 10.87
C TYR A 29 6.05 8.49 10.91
N PRO A 30 5.65 7.91 9.76
CA PRO A 30 4.61 6.90 9.70
C PRO A 30 4.89 5.72 10.62
N THR A 31 3.82 5.19 11.23
CA THR A 31 3.95 4.09 12.19
C THR A 31 4.23 2.79 11.46
N THR A 32 5.43 2.24 11.65
CA THR A 32 5.76 0.89 11.18
C THR A 32 5.12 -0.18 12.07
N LEU A 33 4.95 -1.40 11.55
CA LEU A 33 4.42 -2.53 12.32
C LEU A 33 5.23 -2.79 13.59
N GLY A 34 6.57 -2.72 13.50
CA GLY A 34 7.45 -2.89 14.67
C GLY A 34 7.25 -1.81 15.72
N MET A 35 7.10 -0.55 15.29
CA MET A 35 6.84 0.58 16.18
C MET A 35 5.48 0.44 16.87
N MET A 36 4.43 0.03 16.14
CA MET A 36 3.10 -0.20 16.69
C MET A 36 3.13 -1.18 17.88
N TYR A 37 3.83 -2.29 17.76
CA TYR A 37 3.98 -3.24 18.87
C TYR A 37 4.88 -2.70 19.99
N LEU A 38 5.96 -2.00 19.64
CA LEU A 38 6.89 -1.42 20.61
C LEU A 38 6.20 -0.38 21.51
N THR A 39 5.32 0.45 20.94
CA THR A 39 4.64 1.54 21.65
C THR A 39 3.29 1.15 22.24
N SER A 40 2.76 -0.04 21.92
CA SER A 40 1.46 -0.53 22.41
C SER A 40 1.28 -0.39 23.92
N GLN A 41 2.27 -0.86 24.70
CA GLN A 41 2.24 -0.76 26.17
C GLN A 41 2.27 0.68 26.67
N LEU A 42 2.97 1.58 25.95
CA LEU A 42 2.99 3.01 26.30
C LEU A 42 1.61 3.61 26.06
N VAL A 43 0.99 3.33 24.92
CA VAL A 43 -0.37 3.79 24.59
C VAL A 43 -1.38 3.28 25.61
N ASP A 44 -1.32 2.00 26.00
CA ASP A 44 -2.19 1.43 27.03
C ASP A 44 -1.97 2.13 28.38
N SER A 45 -0.72 2.40 28.74
CA SER A 45 -0.36 3.09 29.99
C SER A 45 -0.82 4.55 30.04
N LEU A 46 -1.16 5.18 28.90
CA LEU A 46 -1.77 6.51 28.88
C LEU A 46 -3.17 6.50 29.52
N GLU A 47 -3.85 5.33 29.53
CA GLU A 47 -5.24 5.18 30.01
C GLU A 47 -6.15 6.23 29.36
N LEU A 48 -6.18 6.21 28.03
CA LEU A 48 -7.02 7.11 27.24
C LEU A 48 -8.49 6.85 27.54
N ASP A 49 -9.21 7.91 27.90
CA ASP A 49 -10.65 7.89 28.03
C ASP A 49 -11.27 7.83 26.63
N LYS A 50 -11.87 6.70 26.29
CA LYS A 50 -12.43 6.47 24.95
C LYS A 50 -13.66 7.33 24.68
N GLU A 51 -14.44 7.67 25.70
CA GLU A 51 -15.63 8.52 25.55
C GLU A 51 -15.18 9.96 25.31
N LEU A 52 -14.23 10.44 26.09
CA LEU A 52 -13.68 11.80 25.92
C LEU A 52 -12.89 11.93 24.62
N LEU A 53 -12.10 10.92 24.24
CA LEU A 53 -11.36 10.92 22.97
C LEU A 53 -12.29 11.03 21.75
N GLN A 54 -13.51 10.49 21.82
CA GLN A 54 -14.50 10.62 20.75
C GLN A 54 -15.19 12.00 20.76
N ALA A 55 -15.49 12.54 21.94
CA ALA A 55 -16.20 13.81 22.08
C ALA A 55 -15.29 15.03 21.84
N ASP A 56 -14.12 15.05 22.49
CA ASP A 56 -13.11 16.10 22.38
C ASP A 56 -11.69 15.48 22.46
N PRO A 57 -11.13 15.10 21.29
CA PRO A 57 -9.80 14.51 21.22
C PRO A 57 -8.69 15.40 21.79
N PHE A 58 -8.84 16.73 21.69
CA PHE A 58 -7.81 17.66 22.15
C PHE A 58 -7.82 17.78 23.66
N LEU A 59 -9.00 17.87 24.28
CA LEU A 59 -9.12 17.89 25.73
C LEU A 59 -8.56 16.62 26.37
N GLU A 60 -8.84 15.45 25.79
CA GLU A 60 -8.30 14.19 26.29
C GLU A 60 -6.77 14.13 26.13
N ALA A 61 -6.24 14.52 24.95
CA ALA A 61 -4.81 14.56 24.74
C ALA A 61 -4.11 15.53 25.70
N LEU A 62 -4.72 16.68 26.01
CA LEU A 62 -4.19 17.65 26.96
C LEU A 62 -4.24 17.13 28.41
N ARG A 63 -5.31 16.43 28.82
CA ARG A 63 -5.39 15.77 30.13
C ARG A 63 -4.23 14.79 30.31
N VAL A 64 -3.96 13.97 29.29
CA VAL A 64 -2.91 12.96 29.33
C VAL A 64 -1.53 13.61 29.28
N ALA A 65 -1.34 14.65 28.46
CA ALA A 65 -0.12 15.45 28.44
C ALA A 65 0.20 16.06 29.81
N ASN A 66 -0.81 16.52 30.56
CA ASN A 66 -0.62 17.07 31.90
C ASN A 66 -0.34 16.01 32.98
N THR A 67 -0.96 14.82 32.87
CA THR A 67 -0.90 13.79 33.93
C THR A 67 0.22 12.76 33.71
N LYS A 68 0.55 12.47 32.45
CA LYS A 68 1.50 11.42 32.04
C LYS A 68 2.52 11.95 31.03
N ARG A 69 2.97 13.18 31.25
CA ARG A 69 3.85 13.93 30.33
C ARG A 69 5.05 13.13 29.83
N GLU A 70 5.78 12.48 30.73
CA GLU A 70 6.98 11.70 30.36
C GLU A 70 6.65 10.54 29.41
N THR A 71 5.56 9.82 29.66
CA THR A 71 5.06 8.75 28.80
C THR A 71 4.67 9.28 27.43
N CYS A 72 4.00 10.44 27.37
CA CYS A 72 3.66 11.12 26.13
C CYS A 72 4.90 11.52 25.32
N CYS A 73 5.88 12.17 25.96
CA CYS A 73 7.13 12.55 25.32
C CYS A 73 7.87 11.32 24.78
N ARG A 74 7.86 10.20 25.51
CA ARG A 74 8.49 8.96 25.07
C ARG A 74 7.78 8.33 23.89
N LEU A 75 6.45 8.35 23.87
CA LEU A 75 5.67 7.92 22.72
C LEU A 75 6.00 8.77 21.49
N ILE A 76 5.96 10.10 21.61
CA ILE A 76 6.32 11.03 20.53
C ILE A 76 7.76 10.79 20.07
N ALA A 77 8.69 10.55 20.99
CA ALA A 77 10.08 10.26 20.67
C ALA A 77 10.22 9.08 19.72
N TYR A 78 9.50 7.97 19.99
CA TYR A 78 9.49 6.81 19.08
C TYR A 78 9.00 7.17 17.69
N HIS A 79 7.94 7.98 17.57
CA HIS A 79 7.40 8.42 16.28
C HIS A 79 8.25 9.51 15.61
N SER A 80 9.18 10.14 16.33
CA SER A 80 10.09 11.16 15.78
C SER A 80 11.42 10.62 15.27
N LEU A 81 11.70 9.34 15.48
CA LEU A 81 12.89 8.65 14.99
C LEU A 81 12.53 7.85 13.72
N ASN A 82 13.42 7.88 12.73
CA ASN A 82 13.12 7.35 11.39
C ASN A 82 13.55 5.89 11.24
N THR A 83 14.73 5.55 11.75
CA THR A 83 15.33 4.25 11.47
C THR A 83 15.11 3.25 12.60
N LYS A 84 15.03 1.96 12.23
CA LYS A 84 14.98 0.84 13.18
C LYS A 84 16.11 0.92 14.23
N ASN A 85 17.32 1.28 13.81
CA ASN A 85 18.48 1.33 14.70
C ASN A 85 18.33 2.44 15.75
N GLU A 86 17.80 3.60 15.37
CA GLU A 86 17.51 4.69 16.32
C GLU A 86 16.39 4.31 17.29
N ILE A 87 15.31 3.70 16.78
CA ILE A 87 14.14 3.29 17.56
C ILE A 87 14.50 2.22 18.61
N LEU A 88 15.41 1.31 18.29
CA LEU A 88 15.83 0.24 19.21
C LEU A 88 16.99 0.64 20.13
N ASP A 89 17.62 1.79 19.92
CA ASP A 89 18.64 2.33 20.83
C ASP A 89 17.98 3.11 21.97
N SER A 90 18.00 2.52 23.17
CA SER A 90 17.42 3.13 24.36
C SER A 90 18.01 4.51 24.68
N LYS A 91 19.31 4.74 24.40
CA LYS A 91 19.94 6.04 24.66
C LYS A 91 19.45 7.09 23.67
N CYS A 92 19.30 6.70 22.40
CA CYS A 92 18.75 7.57 21.37
C CYS A 92 17.32 8.01 21.73
N VAL A 93 16.47 7.04 22.10
CA VAL A 93 15.08 7.29 22.51
C VAL A 93 15.01 8.17 23.76
N SER A 94 15.81 7.89 24.79
CA SER A 94 15.84 8.70 26.02
C SER A 94 16.25 10.14 25.75
N ARG A 95 17.30 10.36 24.95
CA ARG A 95 17.74 11.72 24.57
C ARG A 95 16.64 12.47 23.82
N GLN A 96 15.97 11.81 22.88
CA GLN A 96 14.89 12.41 22.12
C GLN A 96 13.66 12.72 23.00
N THR A 97 13.35 11.83 23.94
CA THR A 97 12.29 12.04 24.95
C THR A 97 12.57 13.28 25.79
N GLU A 98 13.80 13.43 26.29
CA GLU A 98 14.20 14.60 27.09
C GLU A 98 14.15 15.90 26.29
N LEU A 99 14.51 15.86 25.00
CA LEU A 99 14.44 17.02 24.12
C LEU A 99 12.98 17.47 23.95
N ILE A 100 12.08 16.56 23.59
CA ILE A 100 10.64 16.86 23.47
C ILE A 100 10.09 17.36 24.82
N PHE A 101 10.50 16.76 25.93
CA PHE A 101 10.04 17.17 27.26
C PHE A 101 10.46 18.61 27.62
N LYS A 102 11.63 19.08 27.15
CA LYS A 102 12.13 20.44 27.45
C LYS A 102 11.59 21.48 26.49
N GLU A 103 11.49 21.16 25.21
CA GLU A 103 11.20 22.13 24.15
C GLU A 103 9.72 22.28 23.82
N CYS A 104 8.88 21.27 24.11
CA CYS A 104 7.46 21.28 23.74
C CYS A 104 6.56 21.63 24.92
N SER A 105 5.57 22.51 24.73
CA SER A 105 4.51 22.77 25.71
C SER A 105 3.58 21.56 25.89
N ASN A 106 2.65 21.60 26.85
CA ASN A 106 1.65 20.53 26.99
C ASN A 106 0.67 20.52 25.81
N GLU A 107 0.41 21.69 25.24
CA GLU A 107 -0.42 21.93 24.06
C GLU A 107 0.24 21.34 22.80
N ASP A 108 1.56 21.52 22.65
CA ASP A 108 2.34 20.91 21.58
C ASP A 108 2.30 19.38 21.68
N ILE A 109 2.53 18.84 22.88
CA ILE A 109 2.47 17.40 23.13
C ILE A 109 1.08 16.86 22.83
N ALA A 110 0.01 17.54 23.26
CA ALA A 110 -1.36 17.15 22.98
C ALA A 110 -1.62 17.09 21.47
N THR A 111 -1.15 18.09 20.73
CA THR A 111 -1.29 18.15 19.26
C THR A 111 -0.55 17.01 18.57
N LEU A 112 0.72 16.77 18.96
CA LEU A 112 1.53 15.68 18.43
C LEU A 112 0.92 14.30 18.74
N LEU A 113 0.37 14.11 19.94
CA LEU A 113 -0.35 12.88 20.30
C LEU A 113 -1.56 12.66 19.39
N ILE A 114 -2.34 13.69 19.12
CA ILE A 114 -3.50 13.58 18.23
C ILE A 114 -3.06 13.16 16.83
N ILE A 115 -1.97 13.74 16.31
CA ILE A 115 -1.39 13.37 15.01
C ILE A 115 -1.04 11.88 15.01
N ILE A 116 -0.31 11.41 16.03
CA ILE A 116 0.10 10.00 16.16
C ILE A 116 -1.12 9.07 16.26
N LEU A 117 -2.10 9.40 17.10
CA LEU A 117 -3.27 8.57 17.34
C LEU A 117 -4.24 8.55 16.14
N LYS A 118 -4.26 9.60 15.31
CA LYS A 118 -5.09 9.70 14.11
C LYS A 118 -4.41 9.18 12.84
N ALA A 119 -3.12 8.83 12.86
CA ALA A 119 -2.33 8.47 11.68
C ALA A 119 -2.73 7.17 10.95
N ASN A 120 -3.96 6.67 11.12
CA ASN A 120 -4.43 5.44 10.48
C ASN A 120 -5.06 5.68 9.10
N SER A 121 -4.20 6.03 8.13
CA SER A 121 -4.59 6.23 6.73
C SER A 121 -5.19 4.99 6.06
N TYR A 122 -4.88 3.79 6.57
CA TYR A 122 -5.36 2.53 5.99
C TYR A 122 -6.89 2.44 5.98
N GLN A 123 -7.56 2.77 7.08
CA GLN A 123 -9.03 2.65 7.17
C GLN A 123 -9.72 3.50 6.11
N THR A 124 -9.25 4.74 5.93
CA THR A 124 -9.74 5.65 4.90
C THR A 124 -9.50 5.10 3.50
N ILE A 125 -8.26 4.67 3.20
CA ILE A 125 -7.92 4.10 1.88
C ILE A 125 -8.76 2.86 1.59
N ALA A 126 -8.87 1.93 2.54
CA ALA A 126 -9.52 0.65 2.33
C ALA A 126 -11.03 0.81 2.04
N LYS A 127 -11.68 1.72 2.78
CA LYS A 127 -13.10 2.03 2.60
C LYS A 127 -13.36 2.73 1.26
N GLU A 128 -12.62 3.79 0.96
CA GLU A 128 -12.88 4.64 -0.21
C GLU A 128 -12.48 3.99 -1.55
N THR A 129 -11.59 3.00 -1.53
CA THR A 129 -11.12 2.29 -2.75
C THR A 129 -11.86 0.97 -3.01
N GLY A 130 -12.76 0.56 -2.12
CA GLY A 130 -13.51 -0.69 -2.23
C GLY A 130 -12.69 -1.95 -1.89
N MET A 131 -11.55 -1.80 -1.19
CA MET A 131 -10.78 -2.95 -0.69
C MET A 131 -11.58 -3.76 0.33
N GLU A 132 -12.38 -3.11 1.18
CA GLU A 132 -13.25 -3.81 2.13
C GLU A 132 -14.33 -4.66 1.44
N GLU A 133 -14.97 -4.12 0.40
CA GLU A 133 -15.98 -4.85 -0.37
C GLU A 133 -15.37 -6.05 -1.10
N GLU A 134 -14.14 -5.89 -1.61
CA GLU A 134 -13.41 -7.00 -2.22
C GLU A 134 -13.07 -8.10 -1.19
N ALA A 135 -12.66 -7.71 0.03
CA ALA A 135 -12.41 -8.65 1.11
C ALA A 135 -13.68 -9.42 1.52
N LYS A 136 -14.83 -8.73 1.62
CA LYS A 136 -16.13 -9.38 1.88
C LYS A 136 -16.51 -10.36 0.76
N ARG A 137 -16.28 -9.98 -0.51
CA ARG A 137 -16.52 -10.85 -1.66
C ARG A 137 -15.63 -12.09 -1.63
N MET A 138 -14.34 -11.91 -1.30
CA MET A 138 -13.39 -13.02 -1.14
C MET A 138 -13.85 -13.98 -0.04
N ALA A 139 -14.26 -13.47 1.12
CA ALA A 139 -14.79 -14.29 2.21
C ALA A 139 -16.02 -15.11 1.79
N LYS A 140 -16.96 -14.50 1.05
CA LYS A 140 -18.15 -15.18 0.52
C LYS A 140 -17.79 -16.32 -0.45
N VAL A 141 -16.84 -16.08 -1.36
CA VAL A 141 -16.40 -17.11 -2.32
C VAL A 141 -15.62 -18.21 -1.62
N ASN A 142 -14.75 -17.88 -0.66
CA ASN A 142 -14.03 -18.88 0.15
C ASN A 142 -14.99 -19.78 0.93
N ALA A 143 -16.08 -19.24 1.49
CA ALA A 143 -17.10 -20.03 2.18
C ALA A 143 -17.86 -20.98 1.24
N ALA A 144 -17.98 -20.65 -0.05
CA ALA A 144 -18.67 -21.45 -1.06
C ALA A 144 -17.73 -22.39 -1.84
N LYS A 145 -16.43 -22.42 -1.51
CA LYS A 145 -15.39 -23.09 -2.30
C LYS A 145 -15.65 -24.59 -2.42
N LYS A 146 -15.93 -25.02 -3.65
CA LYS A 146 -15.82 -26.41 -4.12
C LYS A 146 -14.74 -26.39 -5.20
N SER A 147 -13.74 -27.25 -5.10
CA SER A 147 -12.37 -27.16 -5.66
C SER A 147 -12.22 -27.11 -7.19
N GLU A 148 -13.28 -26.77 -7.92
CA GLU A 148 -13.36 -26.92 -9.38
C GLU A 148 -13.05 -25.63 -10.15
N ASN A 149 -13.19 -24.46 -9.52
CA ASN A 149 -13.01 -23.16 -10.18
C ASN A 149 -12.07 -22.24 -9.39
N SER A 150 -11.35 -21.37 -10.11
CA SER A 150 -10.53 -20.30 -9.55
C SER A 150 -11.19 -18.94 -9.72
N PHE A 151 -10.99 -18.05 -8.74
CA PHE A 151 -11.44 -16.67 -8.80
C PHE A 151 -10.33 -15.76 -8.26
N ILE A 152 -10.04 -14.66 -8.96
CA ILE A 152 -8.98 -13.72 -8.62
C ILE A 152 -9.60 -12.50 -7.94
N PHE A 153 -8.96 -12.02 -6.88
CA PHE A 153 -9.37 -10.85 -6.10
C PHE A 153 -8.20 -9.88 -5.98
N GLY A 154 -8.49 -8.61 -5.66
CA GLY A 154 -7.48 -7.58 -5.42
C GLY A 154 -7.38 -6.57 -6.55
N GLY A 155 -6.25 -5.86 -6.65
CA GLY A 155 -6.01 -4.87 -7.71
C GLY A 155 -6.94 -3.64 -7.66
N LYS A 156 -7.39 -3.22 -6.47
CA LYS A 156 -8.24 -2.01 -6.31
C LYS A 156 -7.46 -0.71 -6.30
N THR A 157 -6.19 -0.78 -5.94
CA THR A 157 -5.32 0.39 -5.71
C THR A 157 -3.97 0.16 -6.36
N ILE A 158 -3.16 1.21 -6.43
CA ILE A 158 -1.78 1.15 -6.96
C ILE A 158 -0.90 0.11 -6.25
N TRP A 159 -1.14 -0.14 -4.96
CA TRP A 159 -0.48 -1.21 -4.22
C TRP A 159 -0.74 -2.58 -4.84
N GLY A 160 -1.98 -2.88 -5.26
CA GLY A 160 -2.30 -4.16 -5.88
C GLY A 160 -2.05 -4.21 -7.39
N THR A 161 -2.30 -3.12 -8.12
CA THR A 161 -2.25 -3.14 -9.60
C THR A 161 -0.86 -2.95 -10.18
N LEU A 162 0.00 -2.19 -9.49
CA LEU A 162 1.36 -1.90 -9.97
C LEU A 162 2.41 -2.50 -9.02
N ILE A 163 2.33 -2.20 -7.73
CA ILE A 163 3.40 -2.54 -6.78
C ILE A 163 3.47 -4.05 -6.56
N ASP A 164 2.39 -4.66 -6.08
CA ASP A 164 2.27 -6.09 -5.82
C ASP A 164 2.55 -6.90 -7.10
N ALA A 165 1.97 -6.49 -8.23
CA ALA A 165 2.20 -7.12 -9.53
C ALA A 165 3.68 -7.10 -9.96
N ALA A 166 4.42 -6.02 -9.69
CA ALA A 166 5.84 -5.93 -9.99
C ALA A 166 6.70 -6.75 -9.02
N CYS A 167 6.37 -6.69 -7.73
CA CYS A 167 7.05 -7.47 -6.69
C CYS A 167 6.88 -8.98 -6.94
N GLU A 168 5.66 -9.44 -7.20
CA GLU A 168 5.36 -10.86 -7.47
C GLU A 168 6.07 -11.36 -8.73
N ARG A 169 6.06 -10.55 -9.80
CA ARG A 169 6.60 -10.97 -11.09
C ARG A 169 8.12 -10.91 -11.18
N TYR A 170 8.72 -9.83 -10.67
CA TYR A 170 10.14 -9.54 -10.86
C TYR A 170 10.98 -9.78 -9.61
N GLY A 171 10.36 -10.09 -8.47
CA GLY A 171 11.05 -10.25 -7.18
C GLY A 171 11.65 -8.94 -6.66
N TRP A 172 11.16 -7.79 -7.15
CA TRP A 172 11.64 -6.48 -6.72
C TRP A 172 11.12 -6.13 -5.33
N THR A 173 11.90 -5.32 -4.62
CA THR A 173 11.47 -4.77 -3.34
C THR A 173 10.47 -3.64 -3.57
N PHE A 174 9.59 -3.40 -2.60
CA PHE A 174 8.72 -2.21 -2.57
C PHE A 174 9.51 -0.93 -2.85
N ASP A 175 10.65 -0.78 -2.18
CA ASP A 175 11.54 0.38 -2.30
C ASP A 175 12.03 0.60 -3.74
N TYR A 176 12.48 -0.47 -4.42
CA TYR A 176 12.91 -0.36 -5.81
C TYR A 176 11.74 0.00 -6.75
N VAL A 177 10.55 -0.57 -6.52
CA VAL A 177 9.38 -0.27 -7.36
C VAL A 177 8.93 1.18 -7.20
N VAL A 178 8.98 1.73 -6.00
CA VAL A 178 8.53 3.11 -5.71
C VAL A 178 9.60 4.15 -6.07
N TRP A 179 10.88 3.87 -5.81
CA TRP A 179 11.96 4.85 -5.91
C TRP A 179 13.01 4.55 -6.99
N GLY A 180 13.23 3.27 -7.31
CA GLY A 180 14.34 2.80 -8.14
C GLY A 180 14.04 2.71 -9.64
N ILE A 181 12.78 2.83 -10.05
CA ILE A 181 12.36 2.74 -11.45
C ILE A 181 11.40 3.87 -11.81
N SER A 182 11.49 4.37 -13.05
CA SER A 182 10.54 5.37 -13.54
C SER A 182 9.15 4.77 -13.76
N TYR A 183 8.12 5.56 -13.50
CA TYR A 183 6.72 5.16 -13.70
C TYR A 183 6.44 4.62 -15.12
N ASN A 184 7.05 5.22 -16.15
CA ASN A 184 6.88 4.78 -17.54
C ASN A 184 7.48 3.41 -17.78
N ASN A 185 8.71 3.16 -17.31
CA ASN A 185 9.37 1.87 -17.49
C ASN A 185 8.62 0.76 -16.72
N LEU A 186 8.19 1.04 -15.49
CA LEU A 186 7.38 0.12 -14.70
C LEU A 186 6.09 -0.29 -15.44
N ASN A 187 5.36 0.69 -15.99
CA ASN A 187 4.14 0.43 -16.75
C ASN A 187 4.39 -0.34 -18.04
N LEU A 188 5.42 0.03 -18.81
CA LEU A 188 5.77 -0.66 -20.05
C LEU A 188 6.12 -2.12 -19.77
N MET A 189 6.95 -2.38 -18.76
CA MET A 189 7.31 -3.76 -18.38
C MET A 189 6.12 -4.58 -17.90
N LEU A 190 5.19 -3.99 -17.14
CA LEU A 190 4.02 -4.71 -16.65
C LEU A 190 2.96 -4.96 -17.74
N LYS A 191 2.83 -4.05 -18.71
CA LYS A 191 1.86 -4.17 -19.81
C LYS A 191 2.36 -5.03 -20.96
N ASP A 192 3.64 -4.92 -21.30
CA ASP A 192 4.28 -5.68 -22.39
C ASP A 192 4.93 -6.98 -21.89
N LYS A 193 4.33 -7.55 -20.85
CA LYS A 193 4.81 -8.79 -20.25
C LYS A 193 4.55 -9.98 -21.16
N ILE A 194 5.59 -10.76 -21.44
CA ILE A 194 5.43 -12.06 -22.08
C ILE A 194 4.49 -12.92 -21.21
N THR A 195 3.36 -13.32 -21.79
CA THR A 195 2.33 -14.14 -21.15
C THR A 195 1.98 -15.28 -22.08
N SER A 196 1.94 -16.49 -21.54
CA SER A 196 1.55 -17.69 -22.30
C SER A 196 0.23 -18.20 -21.76
N ILE A 197 -0.73 -18.41 -22.66
CA ILE A 197 -2.02 -19.02 -22.35
C ILE A 197 -2.05 -20.38 -23.04
N TYR A 198 -2.27 -21.44 -22.26
CA TYR A 198 -2.50 -22.77 -22.81
C TYR A 198 -3.93 -22.85 -23.32
N LEU A 199 -4.08 -23.25 -24.59
CA LEU A 199 -5.38 -23.42 -25.24
C LEU A 199 -5.53 -24.87 -25.66
N SER A 200 -6.72 -25.43 -25.42
CA SER A 200 -7.15 -26.63 -26.14
C SER A 200 -7.37 -26.34 -27.62
N ASP A 201 -7.46 -27.38 -28.46
CA ASP A 201 -7.72 -27.21 -29.90
C ASP A 201 -9.03 -26.46 -30.17
N GLU A 202 -10.07 -26.73 -29.38
CA GLU A 202 -11.37 -26.06 -29.51
C GLU A 202 -11.30 -24.59 -29.09
N GLU A 203 -10.58 -24.26 -28.02
CA GLU A 203 -10.36 -22.87 -27.59
C GLU A 203 -9.50 -22.10 -28.60
N ARG A 204 -8.45 -22.75 -29.15
CA ARG A 204 -7.59 -22.19 -30.20
C ARG A 204 -8.40 -21.84 -31.45
N LYS A 205 -9.23 -22.77 -31.94
CA LYS A 205 -10.13 -22.55 -33.08
C LYS A 205 -11.11 -21.42 -32.80
N LYS A 206 -11.73 -21.41 -31.62
CA LYS A 206 -12.67 -20.35 -31.20
C LYS A 206 -11.98 -18.98 -31.11
N ALA A 207 -10.71 -18.95 -30.71
CA ALA A 207 -9.88 -17.75 -30.70
C ALA A 207 -9.30 -17.39 -32.07
N HIS A 208 -9.57 -18.17 -33.12
CA HIS A 208 -9.07 -17.98 -34.49
C HIS A 208 -7.53 -17.93 -34.55
N ILE A 209 -6.87 -18.67 -33.67
CA ILE A 209 -5.41 -18.77 -33.65
C ILE A 209 -5.02 -19.94 -34.57
N PRO A 210 -4.17 -19.73 -35.59
CA PRO A 210 -3.72 -20.79 -36.48
C PRO A 210 -2.92 -21.87 -35.71
N ALA A 211 -2.93 -23.10 -36.21
CA ALA A 211 -2.13 -24.17 -35.66
C ALA A 211 -0.65 -23.86 -35.90
N ALA A 212 0.24 -24.51 -35.14
CA ALA A 212 1.67 -24.39 -35.42
C ALA A 212 1.96 -24.87 -36.85
N GLY A 213 2.32 -23.93 -37.75
CA GLY A 213 2.59 -24.19 -39.16
C GLY A 213 1.46 -23.86 -40.14
N GLU A 214 0.27 -23.44 -39.69
CA GLU A 214 -0.79 -22.93 -40.58
C GLU A 214 -0.48 -21.48 -40.97
N GLU A 215 -0.30 -21.22 -42.27
CA GLU A 215 -0.18 -19.85 -42.79
C GLU A 215 -1.57 -19.18 -42.83
N VAL A 216 -1.69 -18.02 -42.19
CA VAL A 216 -2.89 -17.19 -42.31
C VAL A 216 -2.83 -16.45 -43.64
N ILE A 217 -3.68 -16.84 -44.57
CA ILE A 217 -3.78 -16.21 -45.89
C ILE A 217 -4.56 -14.90 -45.77
N ASP A 218 -3.94 -13.79 -46.17
CA ASP A 218 -4.64 -12.51 -46.26
C ASP A 218 -5.62 -12.52 -47.45
N GLY A 219 -6.92 -12.56 -47.13
CA GLY A 219 -8.00 -12.59 -48.12
C GLY A 219 -8.10 -11.33 -49.00
N ASN A 220 -7.41 -10.24 -48.64
CA ASN A 220 -7.31 -9.04 -49.48
C ASN A 220 -6.10 -9.07 -50.43
N ASN A 221 -5.22 -10.07 -50.30
CA ASN A 221 -4.10 -10.27 -51.21
C ASN A 221 -4.43 -11.36 -52.24
N LYS A 222 -4.75 -10.91 -53.45
CA LYS A 222 -5.14 -11.78 -54.58
C LYS A 222 -4.11 -12.87 -54.89
N GLU A 223 -2.82 -12.57 -54.78
CA GLU A 223 -1.76 -13.54 -55.06
C GLU A 223 -1.66 -14.60 -53.96
N ALA A 224 -1.81 -14.21 -52.70
CA ALA A 224 -1.81 -15.13 -51.56
C ALA A 224 -3.01 -16.09 -51.61
N VAL A 225 -4.21 -15.58 -51.94
CA VAL A 225 -5.42 -16.40 -52.12
C VAL A 225 -5.27 -17.36 -53.30
N MET A 226 -4.73 -16.89 -54.43
CA MET A 226 -4.57 -17.71 -55.62
C MET A 226 -3.55 -18.83 -55.41
N LYS A 227 -2.45 -18.55 -54.69
CA LYS A 227 -1.45 -19.55 -54.31
C LYS A 227 -2.04 -20.65 -53.42
N ALA A 228 -2.82 -20.28 -52.41
CA ALA A 228 -3.46 -21.23 -51.51
C ALA A 228 -4.52 -22.12 -52.20
N VAL A 229 -5.28 -21.56 -53.15
CA VAL A 229 -6.24 -22.35 -53.95
C VAL A 229 -5.50 -23.38 -54.81
N ILE A 230 -4.42 -22.99 -55.47
CA ILE A 230 -3.60 -23.89 -56.30
C ILE A 230 -3.00 -25.02 -55.46
N GLU A 231 -2.45 -24.69 -54.28
CA GLU A 231 -1.88 -25.68 -53.35
C GLU A 231 -2.95 -26.66 -52.83
N SER A 232 -4.17 -26.18 -52.53
CA SER A 232 -5.29 -27.04 -52.11
C SER A 232 -5.81 -27.99 -53.20
N GLU A 233 -5.65 -27.62 -54.48
CA GLU A 233 -6.03 -28.44 -55.63
C GLU A 233 -4.97 -29.49 -56.00
N THR A 234 -3.72 -29.33 -55.51
CA THR A 234 -2.61 -30.26 -55.79
C THR A 234 -2.39 -31.34 -54.72
N GLU A 235 -3.02 -31.23 -53.54
CA GLU A 235 -2.99 -32.24 -52.47
C GLU A 235 -4.08 -33.34 -52.59
N ILE A 236 -4.80 -33.42 -53.72
CA ILE A 236 -5.76 -34.49 -54.08
C ILE A 236 -5.09 -35.51 -55.01
#